data_AF-A0A5C3NNF1-F1
#
_entry.id   AF-A0A5C3NNF1-F1
#
_cell.length_a   1.000
_cell.length_b   1.000
_cell.length_c   1.000
_cell.angle_alpha   90.00
_cell.angle_beta   90.00
_cell.angle_gamma   90.00
#
_symmetry.space_group_name_H-M   'P 1'
#
loop_
_entity.id
_entity.type
_entity.pdbx_description
1 polymer ?
#
loop_
_entity_poly.entity_id
_entity_poly.type
_entity_poly.pdbx_seq_one_letter_code
_entity_poly.pdbx_strand_id
1 'polypeptide(L)'
;MSWIGEVDEIKQDAEDHDVYYVVLRVLYTARDLSLGVQYTEHAAGDAAALTGKKQLIRSNAMVRCYSTDILEVIHVARMTLDAANFPLVDPTQFWLREDIAVNTANEKPLSDEPVAIQVSRRFCHGDCAKQGLYLPERETARFCPECAHWFHTQCLGTPLGTVQGLRSGDNGFKLPSWITWPGPQCNPALVDHTTVGEAVSMVTLPIERGNNDGTLPGSPQWAVSLESFLISLRNDLVAGRYAFSFAEPSWSDHLEDRLAGCVVPPGDDDTLTAAMSYLNVATNNPLSERKVYLCPFDDTHYI
;
A
#
# COMPACT_ATOMS: atom_id res chain seq x y z
N MET A 1 -31.73 3.07 6.52
CA MET A 1 -30.57 2.24 6.15
C MET A 1 -29.47 3.23 5.76
N SER A 2 -28.29 3.13 6.36
CA SER A 2 -27.20 4.09 6.11
C SER A 2 -26.23 3.48 5.08
N TRP A 3 -25.77 4.29 4.14
CA TRP A 3 -24.84 3.87 3.09
C TRP A 3 -23.47 4.50 3.32
N ILE A 4 -22.42 3.76 2.97
CA ILE A 4 -21.10 4.34 2.77
C ILE A 4 -20.99 4.69 1.28
N GLY A 5 -20.50 5.89 0.96
CA GLY A 5 -20.36 6.32 -0.42
C GLY A 5 -19.15 7.20 -0.66
N GLU A 6 -18.58 7.08 -1.85
CA GLU A 6 -17.58 8.02 -2.38
C GLU A 6 -18.34 9.18 -3.05
N VAL A 7 -17.99 10.42 -2.69
CA VAL A 7 -18.58 11.61 -3.32
C VAL A 7 -18.16 11.65 -4.78
N ASP A 8 -19.13 11.54 -5.68
CA ASP A 8 -18.93 11.63 -7.13
C ASP A 8 -19.20 13.05 -7.60
N GLU A 9 -20.25 13.69 -7.07
CA GLU A 9 -20.63 15.05 -7.44
C GLU A 9 -21.33 15.78 -6.28
N ILE A 10 -21.12 17.10 -6.22
CA ILE A 10 -21.88 18.01 -5.35
C ILE A 10 -22.55 19.03 -6.26
N LYS A 11 -23.87 19.17 -6.12
CA LYS A 11 -24.67 20.10 -6.92
C LYS A 11 -25.58 20.93 -6.02
N GLN A 12 -25.80 22.16 -6.41
CA GLN A 12 -26.77 23.06 -5.80
C GLN A 12 -28.17 22.72 -6.33
N ASP A 13 -29.17 22.76 -5.46
CA ASP A 13 -30.55 22.57 -5.87
C ASP A 13 -31.00 23.72 -6.78
N ALA A 14 -31.77 23.38 -7.80
CA ALA A 14 -32.18 24.32 -8.83
C ALA A 14 -33.32 25.24 -8.36
N GLU A 15 -34.10 24.81 -7.38
CA GLU A 15 -35.25 25.53 -6.85
C GLU A 15 -34.90 26.24 -5.53
N ASP A 16 -33.98 25.68 -4.75
CA ASP A 16 -33.48 26.27 -3.51
C ASP A 16 -31.95 26.40 -3.53
N HIS A 17 -31.46 27.60 -3.82
CA HIS A 17 -30.03 27.88 -3.89
C HIS A 17 -29.29 27.72 -2.56
N ASP A 18 -29.96 27.57 -1.43
CA ASP A 18 -29.30 27.29 -0.15
C ASP A 18 -29.18 25.79 0.13
N VAL A 19 -29.74 24.93 -0.74
CA VAL A 19 -29.70 23.47 -0.59
C VAL A 19 -28.71 22.86 -1.57
N TYR A 20 -27.90 21.93 -1.05
CA TYR A 20 -26.96 21.14 -1.85
C TYR A 20 -27.34 19.66 -1.77
N TYR A 21 -27.27 18.99 -2.91
CA TYR A 21 -27.34 17.54 -2.98
C TYR A 21 -25.99 16.95 -3.34
N VAL A 22 -25.73 15.79 -2.77
CA VAL A 22 -24.52 15.01 -2.99
C VAL A 22 -24.92 13.75 -3.74
N VAL A 23 -24.23 13.48 -4.83
CA VAL A 23 -24.31 12.20 -5.53
C VAL A 23 -23.18 11.33 -5.00
N LEU A 24 -23.56 10.22 -4.40
CA LEU A 24 -22.66 9.26 -3.79
C LEU A 24 -22.62 7.98 -4.63
N ARG A 25 -21.42 7.52 -4.95
CA ARG A 25 -21.19 6.17 -5.43
C ARG A 25 -21.15 5.21 -4.26
N VAL A 26 -22.04 4.24 -4.25
CA VAL A 26 -22.19 3.31 -3.12
C VAL A 26 -20.97 2.41 -2.99
N LEU A 27 -20.46 2.32 -1.77
CA LEU A 27 -19.42 1.39 -1.36
C LEU A 27 -20.04 0.32 -0.46
N TYR A 28 -19.86 -0.94 -0.81
CA TYR A 28 -20.37 -2.07 -0.04
C TYR A 28 -19.32 -2.63 0.90
N THR A 29 -19.75 -3.03 2.09
CA THR A 29 -18.96 -3.87 2.99
C THR A 29 -19.14 -5.34 2.66
N ALA A 30 -18.25 -6.19 3.17
CA ALA A 30 -18.44 -7.65 3.13
C ALA A 30 -19.81 -8.08 3.69
N ARG A 31 -20.33 -7.35 4.70
CA ARG A 31 -21.64 -7.65 5.29
C ARG A 31 -22.77 -7.43 4.29
N ASP A 32 -22.73 -6.32 3.56
CA ASP A 32 -23.74 -5.98 2.56
C ASP A 32 -23.81 -7.02 1.43
N LEU A 33 -22.67 -7.66 1.14
CA LEU A 33 -22.50 -8.66 0.07
C LEU A 33 -22.67 -10.11 0.55
N SER A 34 -22.78 -10.36 1.86
CA SER A 34 -22.79 -11.71 2.44
C SER A 34 -24.16 -12.35 2.63
N LEU A 35 -25.24 -11.57 2.64
CA LEU A 35 -26.60 -12.05 2.94
C LEU A 35 -27.50 -11.96 1.72
N GLY A 36 -27.91 -13.11 1.18
CA GLY A 36 -28.97 -13.19 0.15
C GLY A 36 -28.62 -12.66 -1.23
N VAL A 37 -27.43 -12.07 -1.41
CA VAL A 37 -26.95 -11.60 -2.71
C VAL A 37 -26.68 -12.79 -3.63
N GLN A 38 -27.35 -12.81 -4.77
CA GLN A 38 -27.06 -13.76 -5.84
C GLN A 38 -25.89 -13.23 -6.66
N TYR A 39 -24.90 -14.08 -6.91
CA TYR A 39 -23.80 -13.75 -7.82
C TYR A 39 -24.06 -14.37 -9.19
N THR A 40 -23.61 -13.70 -10.25
CA THR A 40 -23.55 -14.35 -11.56
C THR A 40 -22.59 -15.55 -11.50
N GLU A 41 -22.84 -16.61 -12.28
CA GLU A 41 -22.06 -17.87 -12.24
C GLU A 41 -20.54 -17.64 -12.40
N HIS A 42 -20.17 -16.68 -13.25
CA HIS A 42 -18.77 -16.31 -13.52
C HIS A 42 -18.10 -15.58 -12.35
N ALA A 43 -18.88 -15.01 -11.42
CA ALA A 43 -18.40 -14.25 -10.28
C ALA A 43 -18.22 -15.10 -9.01
N ALA A 44 -18.71 -16.34 -8.97
CA ALA A 44 -18.70 -17.17 -7.76
C ALA A 44 -17.28 -17.45 -7.23
N GLY A 45 -16.29 -17.62 -8.13
CA GLY A 45 -14.88 -17.78 -7.74
C GLY A 45 -14.25 -16.50 -7.18
N ASP A 46 -14.77 -15.34 -7.57
CA ASP A 46 -14.25 -14.02 -7.19
C ASP A 46 -14.87 -13.46 -5.92
N ALA A 47 -16.01 -14.03 -5.48
CA ALA A 47 -16.69 -13.64 -4.24
C ALA A 47 -15.81 -13.79 -3.00
N ALA A 48 -14.83 -14.69 -3.03
CA ALA A 48 -13.84 -14.85 -1.97
C ALA A 48 -12.93 -13.60 -1.80
N ALA A 49 -12.93 -12.66 -2.76
CA ALA A 49 -12.22 -11.38 -2.66
C ALA A 49 -12.95 -10.31 -1.86
N LEU A 50 -14.19 -10.59 -1.44
CA LEU A 50 -15.09 -9.63 -0.83
C LEU A 50 -15.28 -9.87 0.67
N THR A 51 -14.33 -10.56 1.31
CA THR A 51 -14.48 -11.06 2.69
C THR A 51 -13.77 -10.21 3.75
N GLY A 52 -13.09 -9.12 3.35
CA GLY A 52 -12.31 -8.31 4.28
C GLY A 52 -13.20 -7.59 5.30
N LYS A 53 -12.79 -7.56 6.56
CA LYS A 53 -13.65 -7.06 7.66
C LYS A 53 -13.97 -5.56 7.54
N LYS A 54 -12.99 -4.80 7.09
CA LYS A 54 -13.06 -3.35 6.85
C LYS A 54 -12.90 -2.99 5.37
N GLN A 55 -13.08 -3.99 4.51
CA GLN A 55 -13.02 -3.80 3.07
C GLN A 55 -14.29 -3.08 2.61
N LEU A 56 -14.07 -2.04 1.81
CA LEU A 56 -15.08 -1.37 1.02
C LEU A 56 -14.89 -1.78 -0.44
N ILE A 57 -16.00 -2.14 -1.08
CA ILE A 57 -16.06 -2.58 -2.47
C ILE A 57 -16.79 -1.51 -3.26
N ARG A 58 -16.11 -0.95 -4.26
CA ARG A 58 -16.71 0.05 -5.14
C ARG A 58 -17.80 -0.61 -5.98
N SER A 59 -18.91 0.10 -6.16
CA SER A 59 -19.95 -0.30 -7.09
C SER A 59 -20.22 0.72 -8.19
N ASN A 60 -21.00 0.32 -9.19
CA ASN A 60 -21.62 1.23 -10.16
C ASN A 60 -22.93 1.86 -9.65
N ALA A 61 -23.37 1.54 -8.43
CA ALA A 61 -24.62 2.06 -7.90
C ALA A 61 -24.45 3.50 -7.38
N MET A 62 -25.41 4.36 -7.73
CA MET A 62 -25.40 5.77 -7.37
C MET A 62 -26.62 6.10 -6.50
N VAL A 63 -26.43 6.92 -5.47
CA VAL A 63 -27.51 7.44 -4.63
C VAL A 63 -27.39 8.96 -4.51
N ARG A 64 -28.52 9.63 -4.40
CA ARG A 64 -28.60 11.08 -4.17
C ARG A 64 -29.13 11.32 -2.76
N CYS A 65 -28.45 12.15 -1.99
CA CYS A 65 -28.92 12.61 -0.68
C CYS A 65 -28.67 14.11 -0.52
N TYR A 66 -29.31 14.73 0.46
CA TYR A 66 -28.99 16.11 0.81
C TYR A 66 -27.68 16.17 1.60
N SER A 67 -26.97 17.29 1.51
CA SER A 67 -25.75 17.50 2.30
C SER A 67 -26.01 17.40 3.81
N THR A 68 -27.23 17.74 4.25
CA THR A 68 -27.69 17.60 5.65
C THR A 68 -27.88 16.15 6.10
N ASP A 69 -27.96 15.19 5.17
CA ASP A 69 -28.11 13.76 5.47
C ASP A 69 -26.76 13.07 5.69
N ILE A 70 -25.64 13.77 5.46
CA ILE A 70 -24.29 13.24 5.67
C ILE A 70 -24.01 13.16 7.17
N LEU A 71 -23.87 11.93 7.66
CA LEU A 71 -23.66 11.66 9.09
C LEU A 71 -22.21 11.87 9.52
N GLU A 72 -21.27 11.40 8.71
CA GLU A 72 -19.85 11.44 9.02
C GLU A 72 -19.00 11.37 7.73
N VAL A 73 -17.78 11.88 7.82
CA VAL A 73 -16.73 11.68 6.81
C VAL A 73 -15.77 10.62 7.34
N ILE A 74 -15.54 9.57 6.55
CA ILE A 74 -14.62 8.49 6.90
C ILE A 74 -13.40 8.48 5.98
N HIS A 75 -12.24 8.12 6.53
CA HIS A 75 -11.02 7.92 5.75
C HIS A 75 -10.93 6.48 5.25
N VAL A 76 -10.63 6.32 3.96
CA VAL A 76 -10.51 5.02 3.30
C VAL A 76 -9.14 4.89 2.67
N ALA A 77 -8.39 3.86 3.06
CA ALA A 77 -7.10 3.53 2.47
C ALA A 77 -7.31 2.92 1.08
N ARG A 78 -6.84 3.59 0.02
CA ARG A 78 -6.97 3.10 -1.36
C ARG A 78 -5.75 2.26 -1.74
N MET A 79 -6.00 1.09 -2.31
CA MET A 79 -4.99 0.09 -2.64
C MET A 79 -4.99 -0.16 -4.14
N THR A 80 -3.84 0.06 -4.79
CA THR A 80 -3.66 -0.19 -6.23
C THR A 80 -2.63 -1.29 -6.42
N LEU A 81 -2.92 -2.31 -7.24
CA LEU A 81 -2.03 -3.47 -7.41
C LEU A 81 -0.81 -3.21 -8.31
N ASP A 82 -0.80 -2.11 -9.05
CA ASP A 82 0.24 -1.78 -10.03
C ASP A 82 1.30 -0.81 -9.50
N ALA A 83 1.15 -0.39 -8.25
CA ALA A 83 2.09 0.46 -7.58
C ALA A 83 2.57 -0.23 -6.30
N ALA A 84 3.77 0.15 -5.88
CA ALA A 84 4.30 -0.19 -4.55
C ALA A 84 3.49 0.48 -3.41
N ASN A 85 2.40 1.16 -3.75
CA ASN A 85 1.67 2.07 -2.88
C ASN A 85 0.66 1.42 -1.96
N PHE A 86 0.87 0.16 -1.59
CA PHE A 86 0.00 -0.47 -0.60
C PHE A 86 0.04 0.35 0.70
N PRO A 87 -1.11 0.79 1.22
CA PRO A 87 -1.18 1.36 2.56
C PRO A 87 -0.98 0.26 3.60
N LEU A 88 -0.35 0.60 4.73
CA LEU A 88 -0.48 -0.20 5.94
C LEU A 88 -1.89 0.05 6.47
N VAL A 89 -2.65 -1.03 6.62
CA VAL A 89 -4.04 -0.96 7.07
C VAL A 89 -4.08 -1.34 8.53
N ASP A 90 -4.44 -0.39 9.39
CA ASP A 90 -4.80 -0.68 10.77
C ASP A 90 -6.10 -1.53 10.79
N PRO A 91 -6.24 -2.55 11.68
CA PRO A 91 -7.46 -3.36 11.78
C PRO A 91 -8.77 -2.57 11.98
N THR A 92 -8.71 -1.31 12.40
CA THR A 92 -9.83 -0.41 12.60
C THR A 92 -10.22 0.38 11.35
N GLN A 93 -9.31 0.54 10.39
CA GLN A 93 -9.43 1.42 9.24
C GLN A 93 -10.14 0.76 8.05
N PHE A 94 -10.99 1.53 7.37
CA PHE A 94 -11.58 1.11 6.09
C PHE A 94 -10.56 1.14 4.96
N TRP A 95 -10.60 0.14 4.09
CA TRP A 95 -9.71 0.05 2.94
C TRP A 95 -10.47 -0.39 1.69
N LEU A 96 -9.97 0.01 0.52
CA LEU A 96 -10.58 -0.25 -0.77
C LEU A 96 -9.52 -0.69 -1.77
N ARG A 97 -9.75 -1.83 -2.42
CA ARG A 97 -8.95 -2.29 -3.57
C ARG A 97 -9.56 -1.75 -4.85
N GLU A 98 -8.77 -0.99 -5.59
CA GLU A 98 -9.27 -0.33 -6.81
C GLU A 98 -9.52 -1.29 -7.95
N ASP A 99 -8.88 -2.45 -7.92
CA ASP A 99 -8.97 -3.46 -8.96
C ASP A 99 -10.20 -4.36 -8.84
N ILE A 100 -10.95 -4.25 -7.72
CA ILE A 100 -12.17 -5.02 -7.42
C ILE A 100 -13.37 -4.07 -7.42
N ALA A 101 -14.39 -4.43 -8.18
CA ALA A 101 -15.67 -3.74 -8.19
C ALA A 101 -16.85 -4.70 -8.25
N VAL A 102 -18.01 -4.20 -7.87
CA VAL A 102 -19.30 -4.88 -7.91
C VAL A 102 -20.26 -4.10 -8.81
N ASN A 103 -20.78 -4.75 -9.83
CA ASN A 103 -21.71 -4.16 -10.77
C ASN A 103 -23.13 -4.69 -10.52
N THR A 104 -24.07 -3.79 -10.28
CA THR A 104 -25.51 -4.05 -10.23
C THR A 104 -26.14 -3.76 -11.59
N ALA A 105 -27.20 -4.49 -11.95
CA ALA A 105 -27.76 -4.46 -13.30
C ALA A 105 -28.36 -3.09 -13.70
N ASN A 106 -28.85 -2.33 -12.73
CA ASN A 106 -29.58 -1.07 -12.96
C ASN A 106 -28.91 0.16 -12.32
N GLU A 107 -27.63 0.06 -11.91
CA GLU A 107 -26.92 1.13 -11.18
C GLU A 107 -27.65 1.59 -9.90
N LYS A 108 -28.48 0.70 -9.37
CA LYS A 108 -29.22 0.89 -8.11
C LYS A 108 -28.53 0.11 -6.99
N PRO A 109 -28.71 0.54 -5.73
CA PRO A 109 -28.26 -0.23 -4.58
C PRO A 109 -28.80 -1.67 -4.61
N LEU A 110 -28.09 -2.59 -3.94
CA LEU A 110 -28.42 -4.02 -3.91
C LEU A 110 -29.93 -4.27 -3.72
N SER A 111 -30.47 -5.12 -4.59
CA SER A 111 -31.84 -5.63 -4.58
C SER A 111 -31.80 -7.15 -4.77
N ASP A 112 -32.95 -7.80 -5.00
CA ASP A 112 -33.03 -9.24 -5.28
C ASP A 112 -32.35 -9.66 -6.61
N GLU A 113 -31.78 -8.71 -7.35
CA GLU A 113 -31.10 -8.95 -8.63
C GLU A 113 -29.67 -9.51 -8.45
N PRO A 114 -29.21 -10.39 -9.36
CA PRO A 114 -27.84 -10.87 -9.36
C PRO A 114 -26.80 -9.77 -9.56
N VAL A 115 -25.66 -9.95 -8.90
CA VAL A 115 -24.53 -9.03 -8.89
C VAL A 115 -23.35 -9.64 -9.63
N ALA A 116 -22.68 -8.85 -10.46
CA ALA A 116 -21.44 -9.24 -11.10
C ALA A 116 -20.23 -8.68 -10.33
N ILE A 117 -19.23 -9.52 -10.09
CA ILE A 117 -17.94 -9.10 -9.52
C ILE A 117 -16.99 -8.90 -10.69
N GLN A 118 -16.27 -7.77 -10.68
CA GLN A 118 -15.22 -7.47 -11.62
C GLN A 118 -13.89 -7.40 -10.87
N VAL A 119 -12.99 -8.33 -11.19
CA VAL A 119 -11.60 -8.32 -10.73
C VAL A 119 -10.72 -8.06 -11.95
N SER A 120 -10.19 -6.85 -12.04
CA SER A 120 -9.37 -6.41 -13.19
C SER A 120 -7.92 -6.87 -13.12
N ARG A 121 -7.42 -7.17 -11.91
CA ARG A 121 -6.06 -7.66 -11.68
C ARG A 121 -6.05 -8.70 -10.58
N ARG A 122 -5.20 -9.72 -10.73
CA ARG A 122 -5.00 -10.75 -9.70
C ARG A 122 -3.81 -10.40 -8.85
N PHE A 123 -3.94 -10.59 -7.55
CA PHE A 123 -2.81 -10.59 -6.64
C PHE A 123 -1.96 -11.86 -6.88
N CYS A 124 -0.64 -11.80 -6.69
CA CYS A 124 0.24 -12.97 -6.80
C CYS A 124 0.25 -13.66 -8.20
N HIS A 125 0.86 -14.83 -8.28
CA HIS A 125 1.01 -15.61 -9.53
C HIS A 125 -0.14 -16.62 -9.71
N GLY A 126 -0.24 -17.21 -10.91
CA GLY A 126 -1.33 -18.10 -11.32
C GLY A 126 -1.52 -19.34 -10.43
N ASP A 127 -0.41 -19.92 -9.94
CA ASP A 127 -0.46 -21.10 -9.05
C ASP A 127 -0.76 -20.76 -7.58
N CYS A 128 -1.07 -19.49 -7.28
CA CYS A 128 -1.44 -19.08 -5.95
C CYS A 128 -2.71 -19.83 -5.51
N ALA A 129 -2.61 -20.61 -4.43
CA ALA A 129 -3.76 -21.32 -3.86
C ALA A 129 -4.89 -20.38 -3.41
N LYS A 130 -4.57 -19.10 -3.18
CA LYS A 130 -5.54 -18.05 -2.86
C LYS A 130 -6.12 -17.39 -4.11
N GLN A 131 -5.84 -17.84 -5.33
CA GLN A 131 -6.46 -17.38 -6.58
C GLN A 131 -6.46 -15.84 -6.76
N GLY A 132 -5.39 -15.21 -6.28
CA GLY A 132 -5.19 -13.76 -6.32
C GLY A 132 -6.05 -12.91 -5.39
N LEU A 133 -6.56 -13.52 -4.34
CA LEU A 133 -7.15 -12.88 -3.17
C LEU A 133 -6.04 -12.39 -2.24
N TYR A 134 -6.17 -11.20 -1.66
CA TYR A 134 -5.26 -10.70 -0.62
C TYR A 134 -6.05 -9.96 0.46
N LEU A 135 -5.75 -10.27 1.72
CA LEU A 135 -6.36 -9.70 2.91
C LEU A 135 -5.28 -8.99 3.76
N PRO A 136 -5.16 -7.65 3.71
CA PRO A 136 -4.11 -6.91 4.41
C PRO A 136 -4.10 -7.14 5.93
N GLU A 137 -5.25 -7.43 6.53
CA GLU A 137 -5.41 -7.69 7.97
C GLU A 137 -4.88 -9.05 8.45
N ARG A 138 -4.43 -9.93 7.55
CA ARG A 138 -4.05 -11.31 7.90
C ARG A 138 -2.78 -11.77 7.22
N GLU A 139 -2.41 -11.11 6.14
CA GLU A 139 -1.45 -11.66 5.20
C GLU A 139 -0.29 -10.70 5.04
N THR A 140 0.90 -11.28 4.86
CA THR A 140 2.05 -10.51 4.41
C THR A 140 2.28 -10.70 2.92
N ALA A 141 2.79 -9.66 2.28
CA ALA A 141 3.05 -9.61 0.87
C ALA A 141 4.32 -8.85 0.56
N ARG A 142 4.86 -9.11 -0.62
CA ARG A 142 6.01 -8.38 -1.16
C ARG A 142 5.72 -7.86 -2.56
N PHE A 143 6.36 -6.76 -2.91
CA PHE A 143 6.28 -6.18 -4.23
C PHE A 143 7.55 -6.43 -5.02
N CYS A 144 7.43 -6.94 -6.24
CA CYS A 144 8.52 -6.95 -7.20
C CYS A 144 8.52 -5.63 -7.97
N PRO A 145 9.53 -4.77 -7.79
CA PRO A 145 9.59 -3.47 -8.48
C PRO A 145 9.81 -3.60 -9.99
N GLU A 146 10.41 -4.69 -10.46
CA GLU A 146 10.65 -4.95 -11.88
C GLU A 146 9.38 -5.42 -12.60
N CYS A 147 8.58 -6.29 -11.95
CA CYS A 147 7.30 -6.74 -12.51
C CYS A 147 6.15 -5.78 -12.21
N ALA A 148 6.34 -4.81 -11.31
CA ALA A 148 5.29 -3.99 -10.72
C ALA A 148 4.10 -4.82 -10.21
N HIS A 149 4.40 -5.91 -9.47
CA HIS A 149 3.41 -6.89 -9.06
C HIS A 149 3.58 -7.34 -7.61
N TRP A 150 2.46 -7.58 -6.93
CA TRP A 150 2.41 -8.04 -5.55
C TRP A 150 2.31 -9.55 -5.44
N PHE A 151 2.99 -10.13 -4.46
CA PHE A 151 2.96 -11.56 -4.15
C PHE A 151 2.72 -11.79 -2.67
N HIS A 152 1.96 -12.82 -2.31
CA HIS A 152 1.95 -13.28 -0.93
C HIS A 152 3.35 -13.77 -0.57
N THR A 153 3.84 -13.41 0.62
CA THR A 153 5.15 -13.89 1.09
C THR A 153 5.23 -15.41 1.10
N GLN A 154 4.13 -16.10 1.43
CA GLN A 154 4.03 -17.56 1.42
C GLN A 154 4.14 -18.18 0.01
N CYS A 155 3.86 -17.40 -1.03
CA CYS A 155 3.93 -17.84 -2.42
C CYS A 155 5.32 -17.61 -3.05
N LEU A 156 6.23 -16.90 -2.38
CA LEU A 156 7.59 -16.66 -2.86
C LEU A 156 8.55 -17.83 -2.60
N GLY A 157 8.06 -18.92 -2.00
CA GLY A 157 8.88 -20.08 -1.65
C GLY A 157 9.86 -19.80 -0.50
N THR A 158 10.99 -20.50 -0.52
CA THR A 158 12.02 -20.36 0.51
C THR A 158 12.87 -19.11 0.26
N PRO A 159 13.13 -18.27 1.28
CA PRO A 159 14.05 -17.14 1.14
C PRO A 159 15.44 -17.61 0.69
N LEU A 160 16.09 -16.83 -0.18
CA LEU A 160 17.49 -17.05 -0.56
C LEU A 160 18.45 -16.86 0.62
N GLY A 161 18.07 -16.00 1.55
CA GLY A 161 18.88 -15.59 2.68
C GLY A 161 18.42 -14.25 3.21
N THR A 162 19.29 -13.60 3.98
CA THR A 162 19.06 -12.25 4.49
C THR A 162 19.96 -11.27 3.75
N VAL A 163 19.63 -9.98 3.73
CA VAL A 163 20.46 -8.96 3.07
C VAL A 163 21.91 -9.03 3.60
N GLN A 164 22.10 -9.16 4.91
CA GLN A 164 23.44 -9.30 5.49
C GLN A 164 24.14 -10.59 5.04
N GLY A 165 23.44 -11.74 5.10
CA GLY A 165 24.01 -13.02 4.68
C GLY A 165 24.41 -13.02 3.20
N LEU A 166 23.59 -12.40 2.35
CA LEU A 166 23.87 -12.29 0.92
C LEU A 166 25.04 -11.34 0.60
N ARG A 167 25.28 -10.33 1.43
CA ARG A 167 26.44 -9.43 1.29
C ARG A 167 27.75 -10.10 1.70
N SER A 168 27.71 -10.92 2.74
CA SER A 168 28.90 -11.54 3.31
C SER A 168 29.31 -12.85 2.64
N GLY A 169 28.40 -13.47 1.87
CA GLY A 169 28.64 -14.72 1.16
C GLY A 169 29.23 -14.51 -0.23
N ASP A 170 30.13 -15.42 -0.64
CA ASP A 170 30.56 -15.54 -2.04
C ASP A 170 29.49 -16.30 -2.82
N ASN A 171 28.43 -15.58 -3.20
CA ASN A 171 27.18 -16.23 -3.60
C ASN A 171 27.12 -16.66 -5.07
N GLY A 172 28.14 -16.39 -5.89
CA GLY A 172 28.17 -16.78 -7.32
C GLY A 172 27.10 -16.13 -8.21
N PHE A 173 26.05 -15.52 -7.63
CA PHE A 173 24.98 -14.78 -8.30
C PHE A 173 25.28 -13.28 -8.34
N LYS A 174 24.89 -12.61 -9.42
CA LYS A 174 24.97 -11.15 -9.54
C LYS A 174 23.82 -10.52 -8.78
N LEU A 175 24.07 -10.12 -7.53
CA LEU A 175 23.08 -9.45 -6.69
C LEU A 175 22.74 -8.04 -7.23
N PRO A 176 21.50 -7.56 -7.02
CA PRO A 176 21.10 -6.19 -7.33
C PRO A 176 21.95 -5.15 -6.59
N SER A 177 22.13 -4.00 -7.23
CA SER A 177 22.90 -2.89 -6.68
C SER A 177 22.34 -2.39 -5.35
N TRP A 178 21.03 -2.42 -5.14
CA TRP A 178 20.42 -2.03 -3.88
C TRP A 178 20.75 -3.00 -2.73
N ILE A 179 20.95 -4.29 -3.01
CA ILE A 179 21.42 -5.27 -2.01
C ILE A 179 22.88 -5.00 -1.71
N THR A 180 23.73 -4.80 -2.72
CA THR A 180 25.18 -4.68 -2.52
C THR A 180 25.66 -3.27 -2.24
N TRP A 181 24.76 -2.28 -2.16
CA TRP A 181 25.14 -0.87 -2.00
C TRP A 181 25.92 -0.66 -0.70
N PRO A 182 27.21 -0.26 -0.76
CA PRO A 182 28.08 -0.18 0.41
C PRO A 182 27.92 1.12 1.19
N GLY A 183 27.00 2.00 0.80
CA GLY A 183 26.97 3.38 1.26
C GLY A 183 27.80 4.31 0.37
N PRO A 184 27.81 5.61 0.67
CA PRO A 184 28.66 6.59 -0.02
C PRO A 184 30.15 6.27 0.15
N GLN A 185 30.93 6.40 -0.94
CA GLN A 185 32.39 6.34 -0.89
C GLN A 185 32.96 7.71 -0.48
N CYS A 186 32.77 8.10 0.78
CA CYS A 186 33.24 9.39 1.30
C CYS A 186 34.37 9.21 2.33
N ASN A 187 35.13 10.28 2.59
CA ASN A 187 36.22 10.29 3.57
C ASN A 187 35.68 9.86 4.95
N PRO A 188 36.15 8.75 5.54
CA PRO A 188 35.64 8.22 6.81
C PRO A 188 35.67 9.23 7.96
N ALA A 189 36.57 10.22 7.91
CA ALA A 189 36.68 11.26 8.94
C ALA A 189 35.54 12.30 8.91
N LEU A 190 34.74 12.35 7.84
CA LEU A 190 33.65 13.31 7.63
C LEU A 190 32.27 12.64 7.64
N VAL A 191 32.22 11.33 7.86
CA VAL A 191 31.03 10.52 7.68
C VAL A 191 30.59 9.96 9.03
N ASP A 192 29.38 10.31 9.45
CA ASP A 192 28.76 9.65 10.59
C ASP A 192 28.34 8.22 10.22
N HIS A 193 28.87 7.24 10.96
CA HIS A 193 28.60 5.82 10.73
C HIS A 193 27.15 5.45 11.07
N THR A 194 26.50 6.18 11.98
CA THR A 194 25.11 5.95 12.36
C THR A 194 24.18 6.31 11.20
N THR A 195 24.27 7.55 10.71
CA THR A 195 23.51 8.05 9.55
C THR A 195 23.74 7.18 8.30
N VAL A 196 24.98 6.74 8.03
CA VAL A 196 25.24 5.83 6.90
C VAL A 196 24.61 4.46 7.12
N GLY A 197 24.65 3.92 8.34
CA GLY A 197 23.98 2.67 8.69
C GLY A 197 22.47 2.75 8.45
N GLU A 198 21.84 3.86 8.83
CA GLU A 198 20.43 4.13 8.60
C GLU A 198 20.09 4.24 7.11
N ALA A 199 20.88 4.99 6.33
CA ALA A 199 20.67 5.14 4.90
C ALA A 199 20.84 3.82 4.15
N VAL A 200 21.88 3.04 4.48
CA VAL A 200 22.10 1.70 3.92
C VAL A 200 20.95 0.77 4.28
N SER A 201 20.47 0.83 5.52
CA SER A 201 19.28 0.10 5.95
C SER A 201 18.09 0.54 5.11
N MET A 202 17.81 1.82 4.98
CA MET A 202 16.67 2.30 4.20
C MET A 202 16.71 1.87 2.71
N VAL A 203 17.86 1.98 2.05
CA VAL A 203 18.08 1.58 0.64
C VAL A 203 17.84 0.07 0.43
N THR A 204 18.11 -0.73 1.45
CA THR A 204 18.03 -2.19 1.41
C THR A 204 16.74 -2.76 1.99
N LEU A 205 15.74 -1.91 2.25
CA LEU A 205 14.41 -2.34 2.68
C LEU A 205 13.74 -3.12 1.55
N PRO A 206 13.44 -4.42 1.73
CA PRO A 206 12.55 -5.12 0.83
C PRO A 206 11.13 -4.64 1.09
N ILE A 207 10.36 -4.40 0.01
CA ILE A 207 9.02 -3.84 0.10
C ILE A 207 8.09 -4.91 0.68
N GLU A 208 7.75 -4.79 1.97
CA GLU A 208 6.84 -5.69 2.67
C GLU A 208 5.53 -5.01 3.01
N ARG A 209 4.45 -5.78 2.95
CA ARG A 209 3.15 -5.43 3.52
C ARG A 209 2.68 -6.54 4.42
N GLY A 210 1.89 -6.19 5.43
CA GLY A 210 1.12 -7.14 6.21
C GLY A 210 0.87 -6.70 7.63
N ASN A 211 0.27 -7.60 8.40
CA ASN A 211 -0.37 -7.34 9.68
C ASN A 211 0.56 -6.60 10.65
N ASN A 212 0.24 -5.33 10.93
CA ASN A 212 0.74 -4.67 12.12
C ASN A 212 0.11 -5.41 13.31
N ASP A 213 0.89 -6.21 14.01
CA ASP A 213 0.47 -6.93 15.22
C ASP A 213 0.22 -5.99 16.43
N GLY A 214 0.22 -4.68 16.19
CA GLY A 214 0.07 -3.63 17.20
C GLY A 214 1.41 -3.14 17.76
N THR A 215 2.54 -3.66 17.28
CA THR A 215 3.88 -3.22 17.71
C THR A 215 4.34 -1.92 17.07
N LEU A 216 3.78 -1.55 15.90
CA LEU A 216 3.99 -0.22 15.33
C LEU A 216 2.99 0.75 15.96
N PRO A 217 3.45 1.79 16.70
CA PRO A 217 2.57 2.77 17.31
C PRO A 217 1.75 3.43 16.21
N GLY A 218 0.42 3.29 16.29
CA GLY A 218 -0.59 3.88 15.42
C GLY A 218 -0.07 4.19 14.01
N SER A 219 0.07 3.18 13.16
CA SER A 219 0.44 3.42 11.76
C SER A 219 -0.60 4.38 11.20
N PRO A 220 -0.18 5.61 10.89
CA PRO A 220 -1.14 6.67 10.73
C PRO A 220 -1.91 6.46 9.43
N GLN A 221 -3.17 6.87 9.49
CA GLN A 221 -4.23 6.61 8.51
C GLN A 221 -3.95 7.18 7.10
N TRP A 222 -2.89 7.95 6.97
CA TRP A 222 -2.42 8.68 5.79
C TRP A 222 -1.04 8.22 5.31
N ALA A 223 -0.56 7.02 5.65
CA ALA A 223 0.69 6.45 5.10
C ALA A 223 0.62 6.29 3.56
N VAL A 224 0.60 7.42 2.86
CA VAL A 224 0.95 7.64 1.47
C VAL A 224 2.30 6.98 1.31
N SER A 225 2.42 6.18 0.27
CA SER A 225 3.41 5.13 0.18
C SER A 225 4.83 5.63 0.37
N LEU A 226 5.30 5.55 1.61
CA LEU A 226 6.70 5.72 1.96
C LEU A 226 7.56 4.85 1.05
N GLU A 227 7.06 3.71 0.56
CA GLU A 227 7.76 2.89 -0.42
C GLU A 227 7.95 3.53 -1.81
N SER A 228 6.98 4.28 -2.36
CA SER A 228 7.23 5.00 -3.63
C SER A 228 8.31 6.08 -3.42
N PHE A 229 8.30 6.70 -2.24
CA PHE A 229 9.35 7.60 -1.80
C PHE A 229 10.68 6.86 -1.63
N LEU A 230 10.71 5.71 -0.96
CA LEU A 230 11.90 4.89 -0.68
C LEU A 230 12.50 4.30 -1.95
N ILE A 231 11.67 3.81 -2.89
CA ILE A 231 12.12 3.33 -4.20
C ILE A 231 12.75 4.47 -4.99
N SER A 232 12.12 5.65 -5.01
CA SER A 232 12.66 6.81 -5.72
C SER A 232 13.96 7.27 -5.09
N LEU A 233 13.98 7.42 -3.77
CA LEU A 233 15.16 7.79 -2.97
C LEU A 233 16.29 6.77 -3.13
N ARG A 234 15.99 5.47 -3.12
CA ARG A 234 16.93 4.38 -3.40
C ARG A 234 17.54 4.51 -4.79
N ASN A 235 16.71 4.68 -5.81
CA ASN A 235 17.17 4.80 -7.19
C ASN A 235 18.05 6.04 -7.38
N ASP A 236 17.70 7.13 -6.69
CA ASP A 236 18.40 8.40 -6.66
C ASP A 236 19.78 8.31 -5.99
N LEU A 237 19.84 7.67 -4.82
CA LEU A 237 21.08 7.43 -4.07
C LEU A 237 22.01 6.46 -4.82
N VAL A 238 21.49 5.36 -5.36
CA VAL A 238 22.27 4.37 -6.12
C VAL A 238 22.85 4.99 -7.40
N ALA A 239 22.10 5.86 -8.07
CA ALA A 239 22.56 6.53 -9.28
C ALA A 239 23.58 7.66 -9.01
N GLY A 240 23.91 7.96 -7.74
CA GLY A 240 24.81 9.06 -7.40
C GLY A 240 24.31 10.42 -7.85
N ARG A 241 22.99 10.58 -8.07
CA ARG A 241 22.37 11.82 -8.55
C ARG A 241 22.41 12.95 -7.51
N TYR A 242 22.85 12.64 -6.30
CA TYR A 242 22.81 13.54 -5.16
C TYR A 242 24.20 13.75 -4.58
N ALA A 243 24.60 15.02 -4.49
CA ALA A 243 25.71 15.46 -3.65
C ALA A 243 25.19 15.61 -2.21
N PHE A 244 24.86 14.50 -1.56
CA PHE A 244 24.33 14.50 -0.19
C PHE A 244 25.46 14.51 0.84
N SER A 245 25.37 15.39 1.83
CA SER A 245 26.23 15.35 3.02
C SER A 245 25.54 14.47 4.06
N PHE A 246 26.25 13.48 4.61
CA PHE A 246 25.76 12.63 5.70
C PHE A 246 26.13 13.21 7.07
N ALA A 247 26.10 14.53 7.20
CA ALA A 247 26.27 15.21 8.49
C ALA A 247 24.91 15.26 9.20
N GLU A 248 24.88 15.02 10.50
CA GLU A 248 23.65 14.71 11.27
C GLU A 248 22.83 15.94 11.72
N PRO A 249 22.71 16.99 10.89
CA PRO A 249 21.35 17.52 10.68
C PRO A 249 20.83 17.27 9.26
N SER A 250 21.74 17.28 8.27
CA SER A 250 21.38 17.30 6.86
C SER A 250 20.62 16.07 6.37
N TRP A 251 20.79 14.90 6.99
CA TRP A 251 20.06 13.69 6.58
C TRP A 251 18.60 13.68 7.05
N SER A 252 18.36 14.00 8.32
CA SER A 252 17.00 14.07 8.89
C SER A 252 16.21 15.21 8.25
N ASP A 253 16.80 16.41 8.15
CA ASP A 253 16.19 17.57 7.50
C ASP A 253 15.83 17.26 6.04
N HIS A 254 16.64 16.44 5.36
CA HIS A 254 16.37 16.05 3.98
C HIS A 254 15.24 15.06 3.80
N LEU A 255 15.18 14.04 4.65
CA LEU A 255 14.08 13.10 4.66
C LEU A 255 12.77 13.85 4.90
N GLU A 256 12.79 14.77 5.85
CA GLU A 256 11.67 15.65 6.17
C GLU A 256 11.26 16.52 4.97
N ASP A 257 12.21 17.25 4.36
CA ASP A 257 11.97 18.08 3.16
C ASP A 257 11.36 17.29 2.00
N ARG A 258 11.87 16.08 1.74
CA ARG A 258 11.39 15.24 0.64
C ARG A 258 10.03 14.60 0.97
N LEU A 259 9.76 14.27 2.22
CA LEU A 259 8.44 13.82 2.66
C LEU A 259 7.41 14.94 2.53
N ALA A 260 7.73 16.14 3.00
CA ALA A 260 6.88 17.33 2.85
C ALA A 260 6.66 17.71 1.37
N GLY A 261 7.64 17.47 0.50
CA GLY A 261 7.54 17.78 -0.93
C GLY A 261 6.83 16.72 -1.78
N CYS A 262 6.80 15.45 -1.36
CA CYS A 262 6.32 14.34 -2.19
C CYS A 262 5.14 13.54 -1.60
N VAL A 263 4.95 13.58 -0.28
CA VAL A 263 4.10 12.61 0.45
C VAL A 263 3.10 13.31 1.36
N VAL A 264 3.49 14.41 2.00
CA VAL A 264 2.71 15.11 3.03
C VAL A 264 2.25 16.49 2.51
N PRO A 265 0.94 16.82 2.57
CA PRO A 265 0.49 18.18 2.27
C PRO A 265 1.17 19.23 3.17
N PRO A 266 1.52 20.42 2.66
CA PRO A 266 2.15 21.46 3.48
C PRO A 266 1.30 21.81 4.71
N GLY A 267 1.91 21.76 5.90
CA GLY A 267 1.26 22.12 7.18
C GLY A 267 0.54 20.99 7.91
N ASP A 268 0.71 19.73 7.47
CA ASP A 268 0.19 18.53 8.14
C ASP A 268 1.29 17.86 8.98
N ASP A 269 1.63 18.49 10.11
CA ASP A 269 2.75 18.10 10.99
C ASP A 269 2.55 16.72 11.63
N ASP A 270 1.30 16.32 11.86
CA ASP A 270 0.97 14.97 12.33
C ASP A 270 1.34 13.94 11.25
N THR A 271 1.02 14.25 9.98
CA THR A 271 1.41 13.50 8.77
C THR A 271 2.91 13.40 8.57
N LEU A 272 3.64 14.45 8.89
CA LEU A 272 5.09 14.39 8.84
C LEU A 272 5.67 13.53 9.97
N THR A 273 5.17 13.72 11.19
CA THR A 273 5.68 13.08 12.41
C THR A 273 5.60 11.56 12.36
N ALA A 274 4.45 11.00 11.96
CA ALA A 274 4.33 9.55 11.91
C ALA A 274 4.89 8.92 10.61
N ALA A 275 5.12 9.69 9.53
CA ALA A 275 5.94 9.24 8.39
C ALA A 275 7.40 9.06 8.83
N MET A 276 7.94 10.05 9.56
CA MET A 276 9.28 9.97 10.16
C MET A 276 9.39 8.84 11.19
N SER A 277 8.36 8.64 12.02
CA SER A 277 8.33 7.52 12.98
C SER A 277 8.34 6.17 12.28
N TYR A 278 7.61 6.01 11.17
CA TYR A 278 7.67 4.80 10.35
C TYR A 278 9.06 4.58 9.76
N LEU A 279 9.67 5.62 9.16
CA LEU A 279 11.03 5.52 8.62
C LEU A 279 12.01 5.05 9.68
N ASN A 280 11.93 5.61 10.90
CA ASN A 280 12.78 5.21 12.02
C ASN A 280 12.58 3.74 12.41
N VAL A 281 11.35 3.22 12.41
CA VAL A 281 11.16 1.79 12.69
C VAL A 281 11.67 0.93 11.54
N ALA A 282 11.43 1.33 10.30
CA ALA A 282 11.89 0.61 9.12
C ALA A 282 13.43 0.55 9.06
N THR A 283 14.12 1.65 9.38
CA THR A 283 15.60 1.68 9.43
C THR A 283 16.17 0.84 10.57
N ASN A 284 15.45 0.71 11.69
CA ASN A 284 15.87 -0.07 12.85
C ASN A 284 15.75 -1.61 12.68
N ASN A 285 15.11 -2.10 11.62
CA ASN A 285 15.07 -3.54 11.35
C ASN A 285 16.44 -4.01 10.81
N PRO A 286 17.19 -4.90 11.49
CA PRO A 286 18.56 -5.22 11.12
C PRO A 286 18.64 -5.99 9.81
N LEU A 287 19.72 -5.78 9.04
CA LEU A 287 19.96 -6.46 7.76
C LEU A 287 20.00 -8.00 7.87
N SER A 288 20.26 -8.52 9.07
CA SER A 288 20.22 -9.95 9.41
C SER A 288 18.82 -10.55 9.40
N GLU A 289 17.76 -9.75 9.47
CA GLU A 289 16.37 -10.21 9.55
C GLU A 289 15.60 -9.99 8.25
N ARG A 290 16.17 -9.19 7.35
CA ARG A 290 15.58 -8.82 6.06
C ARG A 290 15.76 -9.92 5.02
N LYS A 291 14.73 -10.73 4.87
CA LYS A 291 14.70 -11.85 3.92
C LYS A 291 14.60 -11.37 2.48
N VAL A 292 15.33 -12.04 1.59
CA VAL A 292 15.31 -11.80 0.15
C VAL A 292 14.77 -13.04 -0.56
N TYR A 293 13.92 -12.84 -1.55
CA TYR A 293 13.25 -13.87 -2.33
C TYR A 293 13.54 -13.68 -3.83
N LEU A 294 13.28 -14.73 -4.62
CA LEU A 294 13.21 -14.63 -6.08
C LEU A 294 11.77 -14.39 -6.52
N CYS A 295 11.60 -13.59 -7.57
CA CYS A 295 10.29 -13.39 -8.17
C CYS A 295 9.79 -14.68 -8.84
N PRO A 296 8.54 -15.10 -8.60
CA PRO A 296 7.95 -16.25 -9.30
C PRO A 296 7.78 -16.06 -10.82
N PHE A 297 7.81 -14.81 -11.30
CA PHE A 297 7.69 -14.51 -12.73
C PHE A 297 9.03 -14.49 -13.46
N ASP A 298 10.13 -14.21 -12.77
CA ASP A 298 11.46 -14.08 -13.37
C ASP A 298 12.53 -14.32 -12.28
N ASP A 299 13.40 -15.31 -12.49
CA ASP A 299 14.44 -15.70 -11.53
C ASP A 299 15.62 -14.72 -11.46
N THR A 300 15.62 -13.67 -12.29
CA THR A 300 16.58 -12.56 -12.24
C THR A 300 16.09 -11.40 -11.37
N HIS A 301 14.83 -11.40 -10.96
CA HIS A 301 14.24 -10.36 -10.11
C HIS A 301 14.29 -10.76 -8.63
N TYR A 302 14.68 -9.80 -7.78
CA TYR A 302 14.86 -10.00 -6.36
C TYR A 302 13.84 -9.17 -5.57
N ILE A 303 13.24 -9.78 -4.56
CA ILE A 303 12.13 -9.24 -3.77
C ILE A 303 12.48 -9.21 -2.28
#